data_AF-A0A562HCV1-F1
#
_entry.id   AF-A0A562HCV1-F1
#
_cell.length_a   1.000
_cell.length_b   1.000
_cell.length_c   1.000
_cell.angle_alpha   90.00
_cell.angle_beta   90.00
_cell.angle_gamma   90.00
#
_symmetry.space_group_name_H-M   'P 1'
#
loop_
_entity.id
_entity.type
_entity.pdbx_description
1 polymer ?
#
loop_
_entity_poly.entity_id
_entity_poly.type
_entity_poly.pdbx_seq_one_letter_code
_entity_poly.pdbx_strand_id
1 'polypeptide(L)'
;MIKKTTKTLTWAGLMLVIGFLMMGCGAAPSATASGDLTPKQAAELVYHDLVFHNVGVEKVTVTQCLFEDANTAVVDVTYSTVDGKNISQKATLVKLNGQWQIDGHEH
;
A
#
# COMPACT_ATOMS: atom_id res chain seq x y z
N MET A 1 29.14 -59.77 -37.20
CA MET A 1 29.85 -58.49 -36.93
C MET A 1 28.79 -57.44 -36.61
N ILE A 2 28.54 -57.18 -35.32
CA ILE A 2 27.43 -56.32 -34.84
C ILE A 2 28.02 -54.97 -34.44
N LYS A 3 27.64 -53.90 -35.15
CA LYS A 3 27.99 -52.52 -34.77
C LYS A 3 27.08 -52.07 -33.62
N LYS A 4 27.61 -52.00 -32.40
CA LYS A 4 27.01 -51.23 -31.30
C LYS A 4 27.58 -49.82 -31.35
N THR A 5 26.74 -48.83 -31.68
CA THR A 5 27.08 -47.42 -31.50
C THR A 5 26.46 -46.95 -30.19
N THR A 6 27.29 -46.90 -29.16
CA THR A 6 27.01 -46.28 -27.87
C THR A 6 26.72 -44.80 -28.10
N LYS A 7 25.49 -44.35 -27.85
CA LYS A 7 25.17 -42.92 -27.83
C LYS A 7 25.51 -42.37 -26.46
N THR A 8 26.58 -41.59 -26.45
CA THR A 8 27.04 -40.72 -25.39
C THR A 8 25.94 -39.78 -24.92
N LEU A 9 25.80 -39.74 -23.60
CA LEU A 9 25.05 -38.76 -22.84
C LEU A 9 25.70 -37.38 -23.10
N THR A 10 25.03 -36.52 -23.86
CA THR A 10 25.41 -35.09 -23.93
C THR A 10 24.21 -34.27 -23.51
N TRP A 11 24.30 -33.90 -22.24
CA TRP A 11 23.54 -32.90 -21.51
C TRP A 11 23.66 -31.56 -22.26
N ALA A 12 22.83 -31.38 -23.29
CA ALA A 12 22.80 -30.18 -24.12
C ALA A 12 21.56 -29.37 -23.76
N GLY A 13 21.77 -28.43 -22.83
CA GLY A 13 21.32 -27.06 -23.06
C GLY A 13 19.82 -26.84 -23.06
N LEU A 14 19.17 -27.15 -21.94
CA LEU A 14 17.97 -26.47 -21.47
C LEU A 14 18.30 -24.98 -21.18
N MET A 15 18.60 -24.20 -22.22
CA MET A 15 18.92 -22.77 -22.17
C MET A 15 18.42 -22.07 -23.44
N LEU A 16 17.13 -22.20 -23.73
CA LEU A 16 16.47 -21.49 -24.83
C LEU A 16 15.14 -20.88 -24.39
N VAL A 17 15.07 -20.34 -23.16
CA VAL A 17 13.91 -19.57 -22.67
C VAL A 17 14.37 -18.39 -21.79
N ILE A 18 15.40 -17.65 -22.19
CA ILE A 18 15.80 -16.39 -21.50
C ILE A 18 16.17 -15.33 -22.55
N GLY A 19 15.30 -15.12 -23.54
CA GLY A 19 15.59 -14.21 -24.65
C GLY A 19 14.44 -13.29 -25.07
N PHE A 20 13.30 -13.31 -24.38
CA PHE A 20 12.10 -12.57 -24.83
C PHE A 20 11.30 -11.89 -23.71
N LEU A 21 11.96 -11.48 -22.62
CA LEU A 21 11.32 -10.69 -21.55
C LEU A 21 11.88 -9.25 -21.42
N MET A 22 12.77 -8.83 -22.32
CA MET A 22 13.41 -7.50 -22.27
C MET A 22 12.90 -6.61 -23.41
N MET A 23 11.59 -6.39 -23.50
CA MET A 23 11.04 -5.25 -24.23
C MET A 23 9.65 -4.96 -23.69
N GLY A 24 9.57 -4.02 -22.74
CA GLY A 24 8.32 -3.64 -22.12
C GLY A 24 8.40 -3.20 -20.66
N CYS A 25 9.56 -2.77 -20.15
CA CYS A 25 9.57 -1.92 -18.95
C CYS A 25 9.57 -0.47 -19.41
N GLY A 26 8.47 -0.04 -20.05
CA GLY A 26 8.11 1.36 -19.88
C GLY A 26 7.96 1.56 -18.38
N ALA A 27 8.60 2.58 -17.83
CA ALA A 27 8.46 2.92 -16.42
C ALA A 27 6.96 3.01 -16.13
N ALA A 28 6.40 1.91 -15.60
CA ALA A 28 5.07 1.96 -15.05
C ALA A 28 5.18 3.03 -13.98
N PRO A 29 4.31 4.06 -13.97
CA PRO A 29 4.17 4.85 -12.75
C PRO A 29 4.02 3.81 -11.65
N SER A 30 4.83 3.92 -10.59
CA SER A 30 4.69 3.10 -9.39
C SER A 30 3.20 3.05 -9.13
N ALA A 31 2.59 1.89 -9.40
CA ALA A 31 1.16 1.73 -9.30
C ALA A 31 0.91 1.83 -7.81
N THR A 32 0.59 3.05 -7.35
CA THR A 32 0.01 3.26 -6.04
C THR A 32 -1.12 2.25 -6.00
N ALA A 33 -1.04 1.27 -5.10
CA ALA A 33 -2.12 0.32 -4.90
C ALA A 33 -3.40 1.16 -4.92
N SER A 34 -4.31 0.90 -5.88
CA SER A 34 -5.49 1.75 -6.05
C SER A 34 -6.36 1.53 -4.83
N GLY A 35 -6.14 2.39 -3.85
CA GLY A 35 -6.55 2.18 -2.48
C GLY A 35 -8.06 2.27 -2.35
N ASP A 36 -8.63 1.26 -1.73
CA ASP A 36 -10.00 1.28 -1.23
C ASP A 36 -10.23 2.29 -0.09
N LEU A 37 -9.17 3.02 0.29
CA LEU A 37 -9.18 4.13 1.23
C LEU A 37 -9.08 5.47 0.51
N THR A 38 -10.20 6.19 0.45
CA THR A 38 -10.22 7.58 -0.04
C THR A 38 -9.84 8.57 1.06
N PRO A 39 -9.36 9.79 0.71
CA PRO A 39 -9.13 10.85 1.69
C PRO A 39 -10.35 11.17 2.56
N LYS A 40 -11.56 11.07 2.00
CA LYS A 40 -12.80 11.27 2.77
C LYS A 40 -12.99 10.18 3.84
N GLN A 41 -12.81 8.91 3.47
CA GLN A 41 -12.89 7.80 4.43
C GLN A 41 -11.80 7.90 5.50
N ALA A 42 -10.58 8.27 5.13
CA ALA A 42 -9.51 8.53 6.09
C ALA A 42 -9.85 9.67 7.06
N ALA A 43 -10.42 10.77 6.56
CA ALA A 43 -10.87 11.87 7.41
C ALA A 43 -11.98 11.46 8.38
N GLU A 44 -12.92 10.61 7.96
CA GLU A 44 -13.96 10.05 8.82
C GLU A 44 -13.37 9.15 9.93
N LEU A 45 -12.42 8.27 9.60
CA LEU A 45 -11.73 7.43 10.59
C LEU A 45 -11.01 8.28 11.64
N VAL A 46 -10.25 9.29 11.20
CA VAL A 46 -9.54 10.20 12.10
C VAL A 46 -10.51 11.04 12.93
N TYR A 47 -11.61 11.51 12.36
CA TYR A 47 -12.64 12.24 13.11
C TYR A 47 -13.22 11.40 14.24
N HIS A 48 -13.61 10.15 13.95
CA HIS A 48 -14.16 9.24 14.95
C HIS A 48 -13.16 8.91 16.05
N ASP A 49 -11.88 8.73 15.69
CA ASP A 49 -10.82 8.53 16.66
C ASP A 49 -10.61 9.73 17.60
N LEU A 50 -10.56 10.95 17.04
CA LEU A 50 -10.41 12.18 17.83
C LEU A 50 -11.60 12.37 18.78
N VAL A 51 -12.82 12.14 18.30
CA VAL A 51 -14.04 12.21 19.13
C VAL A 51 -14.03 11.15 20.23
N PHE A 52 -13.59 9.92 19.94
CA PHE A 52 -13.44 8.85 20.93
C PHE A 52 -12.48 9.24 22.06
N HIS A 53 -11.40 9.97 21.73
CA HIS A 53 -10.44 10.50 22.70
C HIS A 53 -10.88 11.83 23.36
N ASN A 54 -12.16 12.21 23.24
CA ASN A 54 -12.73 13.46 23.75
C ASN A 54 -12.06 14.74 23.20
N VAL A 55 -11.46 14.66 22.01
CA VAL A 55 -10.96 15.84 21.30
C VAL A 55 -12.11 16.46 20.52
N GLY A 56 -12.61 17.61 20.99
CA GLY A 56 -13.64 18.36 20.27
C GLY A 56 -13.07 18.91 18.97
N VAL A 57 -13.58 18.41 17.83
CA VAL A 57 -13.16 18.83 16.49
C VAL A 57 -14.37 19.22 15.64
N GLU A 58 -14.25 20.31 14.88
CA GLU A 58 -15.30 20.79 13.97
C GLU A 58 -15.21 20.11 12.61
N LYS A 59 -13.98 19.96 12.11
CA LYS A 59 -13.69 19.42 10.79
C LYS A 59 -12.33 18.77 10.76
N VAL A 60 -12.27 17.59 10.15
CA VAL A 60 -11.02 16.92 9.76
C VAL A 60 -10.90 16.94 8.24
N THR A 61 -9.72 17.25 7.75
CA THR A 61 -9.38 17.24 6.32
C THR A 61 -8.16 16.36 6.11
N VAL A 62 -8.26 15.45 5.14
CA VAL A 62 -7.11 14.69 4.64
C VAL A 62 -6.84 15.14 3.22
N THR A 63 -5.63 15.64 2.95
CA THR A 63 -5.23 16.14 1.63
C THR A 63 -4.55 15.08 0.79
N GLN A 64 -3.95 14.08 1.44
CA GLN A 64 -3.18 13.03 0.78
C GLN A 64 -3.30 11.72 1.54
N CYS A 65 -3.47 10.62 0.79
CA CYS A 65 -3.25 9.25 1.26
C CYS A 65 -2.07 8.67 0.48
N LEU A 66 -0.96 8.41 1.17
CA LEU A 66 0.21 7.76 0.62
C LEU A 66 0.19 6.29 1.04
N PHE A 67 -0.03 5.38 0.09
CA PHE A 67 0.01 3.95 0.35
C PHE A 67 1.46 3.48 0.37
N GLU A 68 1.92 3.01 1.53
CA GLU A 68 3.24 2.39 1.68
C GLU A 68 3.23 0.95 1.16
N ASP A 69 2.11 0.24 1.38
CA ASP A 69 1.83 -1.07 0.84
C ASP A 69 0.31 -1.31 0.69
N ALA A 70 -0.12 -2.55 0.46
CA ALA A 70 -1.54 -2.89 0.27
C ALA A 70 -2.41 -2.77 1.53
N ASN A 71 -1.79 -2.76 2.71
CA ASN A 71 -2.43 -2.73 4.02
C ASN A 71 -1.98 -1.54 4.88
N THR A 72 -1.04 -0.72 4.42
CA THR A 72 -0.53 0.43 5.18
C THR A 72 -0.62 1.70 4.37
N ALA A 73 -1.19 2.76 4.95
CA ALA A 73 -1.27 4.07 4.36
C ALA A 73 -0.92 5.16 5.38
N VAL A 74 -0.15 6.16 4.96
CA VAL A 74 0.13 7.36 5.74
C VAL A 74 -0.68 8.51 5.17
N VAL A 75 -1.41 9.21 6.03
CA VAL A 75 -2.29 10.32 5.66
C VAL A 75 -1.83 11.63 6.29
N ASP A 76 -1.88 12.70 5.52
CA ASP A 76 -1.68 14.06 6.01
C ASP A 76 -3.03 14.63 6.46
N VAL A 77 -3.15 14.87 7.77
CA VAL A 77 -4.38 15.29 8.44
C VAL A 77 -4.24 16.74 8.91
N THR A 78 -5.24 17.57 8.62
CA THR A 78 -5.44 18.87 9.28
C THR A 78 -6.81 18.91 9.92
N TYR A 79 -6.90 19.39 11.16
CA TYR A 79 -8.17 19.58 11.84
C TYR A 79 -8.18 20.82 12.73
N SER A 80 -9.39 21.35 12.92
CA SER A 80 -9.65 22.48 13.82
C SER A 80 -10.36 21.97 15.07
N THR A 81 -9.77 22.26 16.24
CA THR A 81 -10.37 21.96 17.52
C THR A 81 -11.41 23.03 17.90
N VAL A 82 -12.35 22.69 18.78
CA VAL A 82 -13.41 23.61 19.23
C VAL A 82 -12.89 24.84 19.99
N ASP A 83 -11.66 24.79 20.51
CA ASP A 83 -10.98 25.95 21.11
C ASP A 83 -10.25 26.83 20.07
N GLY A 84 -10.44 26.54 18.77
CA GLY A 84 -9.95 27.36 17.66
C GLY A 84 -8.51 27.07 17.22
N LYS A 85 -7.88 26.00 17.72
CA LYS A 85 -6.53 25.61 17.29
C LYS A 85 -6.60 24.81 15.99
N ASN A 86 -5.64 25.04 15.11
CA ASN A 86 -5.45 24.24 13.91
C ASN A 86 -4.25 23.33 14.10
N ILE A 87 -4.47 22.03 13.93
CA ILE A 87 -3.45 20.99 14.09
C ILE A 87 -3.24 20.32 12.73
N SER A 88 -1.97 20.19 12.34
CA SER A 88 -1.56 19.42 11.17
C SER A 88 -0.63 18.30 11.62
N GLN A 89 -0.96 17.06 11.28
CA GLN A 89 -0.19 15.88 11.68
C GLN A 89 -0.27 14.79 10.61
N LYS A 90 0.66 13.84 10.67
CA LYS A 90 0.57 12.59 9.94
C LYS A 90 -0.13 11.54 10.80
N ALA A 91 -0.95 10.71 10.19
CA ALA A 91 -1.52 9.52 10.83
C ALA A 91 -1.24 8.29 9.98
N THR A 92 -0.94 7.17 10.63
CA THR A 92 -0.77 5.88 9.97
C THR A 92 -2.08 5.11 10.08
N LEU A 93 -2.56 4.60 8.95
CA LEU A 93 -3.72 3.75 8.83
C LEU A 93 -3.26 2.35 8.41
N VAL A 94 -3.81 1.34 9.07
CA VAL A 94 -3.56 -0.07 8.76
C VAL A 94 -4.86 -0.78 8.40
N LYS A 95 -4.78 -1.73 7.49
CA LYS A 95 -5.90 -2.55 7.04
C LYS A 95 -5.88 -3.89 7.75
N LEU A 96 -6.79 -4.07 8.69
CA LEU A 96 -6.97 -5.34 9.41
C LEU A 96 -8.32 -5.94 9.03
N ASN A 97 -8.34 -7.23 8.69
CA ASN A 97 -9.55 -7.95 8.30
C ASN A 97 -10.37 -7.27 7.19
N GLY A 98 -9.69 -6.56 6.28
CA GLY A 98 -10.32 -5.84 5.16
C GLY A 98 -10.86 -4.45 5.51
N GLN A 99 -10.70 -3.97 6.75
CA GLN A 99 -11.12 -2.64 7.18
C GLN A 99 -9.92 -1.78 7.56
N TRP A 100 -9.97 -0.51 7.19
CA TRP A 100 -8.95 0.48 7.56
C TRP A 100 -9.23 1.05 8.94
N GLN A 101 -8.18 1.18 9.75
CA GLN A 101 -8.21 1.73 11.10
C GLN A 101 -6.90 2.45 11.42
N ILE A 102 -6.88 3.29 12.47
CA ILE A 102 -5.67 3.99 12.92
C ILE A 102 -4.71 2.98 13.56
N ASP A 103 -3.44 3.02 13.16
CA ASP A 103 -2.38 2.16 13.70
C ASP A 103 -2.12 2.45 15.19
N GLY A 104 -1.86 1.41 15.97
CA GLY A 104 -1.62 1.52 17.41
C GLY A 104 -2.87 1.69 18.29
N HIS A 105 -4.07 1.64 17.71
CA HIS A 105 -5.32 1.55 18.44
C HIS A 105 -5.72 0.08 18.56
N GLU A 106 -5.15 -0.63 19.53
CA GLU A 106 -5.80 -1.86 20.03
C GLU A 106 -7.05 -1.41 20.79
N HIS A 107 -8.22 -1.76 20.24
CA HIS A 107 -9.51 -1.57 20.89
C HIS A 107 -9.82 -2.75 21.81
#